data_AF-A0A920ARF6-F1
#
_entry.id   AF-A0A920ARF6-F1
#
_cell.length_a   1.000
_cell.length_b   1.000
_cell.length_c   1.000
_cell.angle_alpha   90.00
_cell.angle_beta   90.00
_cell.angle_gamma   90.00
#
_symmetry.space_group_name_H-M   'P 1'
#
loop_
_entity.id
_entity.type
_entity.pdbx_description
1 polymer ?
#
loop_
_entity_poly.entity_id
_entity_poly.type
_entity_poly.pdbx_seq_one_letter_code
_entity_poly.pdbx_strand_id
1 'polypeptide(L)'
;MISGNTREDGSRCGFGGCYYNRPADRTDDFNELSARAGISTTLDSINYFAQISLGFRPPQINEAYRLQKKQNVTDLDSETLTMFEFGSKFELESLMGSLSFYQSKKKNSIFRDSQNFIVDNGKTDHKGR
;
A
#
# COMPACT_ATOMS: atom_id res chain seq x y z
N MET A 1 9.18 -19.97 25.00
CA MET A 1 7.84 -19.50 24.60
C MET A 1 7.45 -20.19 23.31
N ILE A 2 6.29 -20.85 23.29
CA ILE A 2 5.82 -21.68 22.16
C ILE A 2 5.15 -20.77 21.12
N SER A 3 5.38 -21.04 19.83
CA SER A 3 4.73 -20.34 18.73
C SER A 3 3.30 -20.85 18.53
N GLY A 4 2.39 -19.97 18.18
CA GLY A 4 1.00 -20.27 17.90
C GLY A 4 0.02 -19.62 18.87
N ASN A 5 -1.21 -20.14 18.84
CA ASN A 5 -2.30 -19.67 19.67
C ASN A 5 -2.25 -20.37 21.05
N THR A 6 -1.31 -19.94 21.89
CA THR A 6 -1.08 -20.45 23.26
C THR A 6 -1.09 -19.31 24.29
N ARG A 7 -1.38 -19.65 25.55
CA ARG A 7 -1.23 -18.71 26.68
C ARG A 7 0.25 -18.39 26.95
N GLU A 8 0.50 -17.38 27.78
CA GLU A 8 1.86 -16.98 28.19
C GLU A 8 2.65 -18.13 28.84
N ASP A 9 1.95 -19.04 29.51
CA ASP A 9 2.49 -20.27 30.12
C ASP A 9 2.69 -21.42 29.12
N GLY A 10 2.38 -21.23 27.84
CA GLY A 10 2.48 -22.25 26.78
C GLY A 10 1.33 -23.26 26.74
N SER A 11 0.32 -23.15 27.62
CA SER A 11 -0.85 -24.03 27.59
C SER A 11 -1.79 -23.70 26.41
N ARG A 12 -2.51 -24.71 25.91
CA ARG A 12 -3.47 -24.54 24.82
C ARG A 12 -4.66 -23.72 25.31
N CYS A 13 -5.08 -22.76 24.49
CA CYS A 13 -6.27 -21.97 24.77
C CYS A 13 -7.53 -22.84 24.61
N GLY A 14 -8.55 -22.61 25.45
CA GLY A 14 -9.81 -23.36 25.44
C GLY A 14 -10.68 -23.12 24.19
N PHE A 15 -11.96 -23.49 24.26
CA PHE A 15 -12.91 -23.34 23.15
C PHE A 15 -12.98 -21.87 22.67
N GLY A 16 -12.39 -21.59 21.50
CA GLY A 16 -12.33 -20.25 20.90
C GLY A 16 -10.92 -19.73 20.59
N GLY A 17 -9.88 -20.31 21.18
CA GLY A 17 -8.50 -19.82 21.04
C GLY A 17 -8.23 -18.54 21.83
N CYS A 18 -6.96 -18.22 22.03
CA CYS A 18 -6.48 -16.92 22.53
C CYS A 18 -6.65 -15.82 21.47
N TYR A 19 -6.80 -14.60 21.96
CA TYR A 19 -6.99 -13.39 21.13
C TYR A 19 -5.74 -13.07 20.30
N TYR A 20 -4.56 -13.27 20.90
CA TYR A 20 -3.26 -13.07 20.28
C TYR A 20 -2.69 -14.42 19.82
N ASN A 21 -2.21 -14.47 18.58
CA ASN A 21 -1.46 -15.58 18.01
C ASN A 21 -0.03 -15.10 17.80
N ARG A 22 0.96 -15.75 18.42
CA ARG A 22 2.38 -15.41 18.19
C ARG A 22 2.91 -16.26 17.04
N PRO A 23 3.26 -15.70 15.88
CA PRO A 23 3.91 -16.47 14.82
C PRO A 23 5.22 -17.10 15.27
N ALA A 24 5.63 -18.17 14.60
CA ALA A 24 7.02 -18.61 14.70
C ALA A 24 7.96 -17.53 14.15
N ASP A 25 9.21 -17.53 14.63
CA ASP A 25 10.21 -16.60 14.13
C ASP A 25 10.37 -16.80 12.61
N ARG A 26 10.20 -15.71 11.84
CA ARG A 26 10.21 -15.70 10.38
C ARG A 26 11.04 -14.50 9.90
N THR A 27 11.72 -14.68 8.78
CA THR A 27 12.36 -13.59 8.03
C THR A 27 11.60 -13.43 6.72
N ASP A 28 11.18 -12.21 6.42
CA ASP A 28 10.45 -11.87 5.20
C ASP A 28 11.27 -10.84 4.42
N ASP A 29 11.56 -11.14 3.15
CA ASP A 29 12.32 -10.29 2.24
C ASP A 29 11.42 -9.80 1.10
N PHE A 30 11.41 -8.49 0.85
CA PHE A 30 10.60 -7.86 -0.19
C PHE A 30 11.49 -7.17 -1.22
N ASN A 31 11.30 -7.50 -2.50
CA ASN A 31 12.03 -6.90 -3.61
C ASN A 31 11.05 -6.18 -4.55
N GLU A 32 11.08 -4.86 -4.53
CA GLU A 32 10.14 -4.03 -5.27
C GLU A 32 10.85 -3.01 -6.15
N LEU A 33 10.27 -2.74 -7.32
CA LEU A 33 10.79 -1.77 -8.28
C LEU A 33 10.02 -0.46 -8.18
N SER A 34 10.75 0.64 -7.95
CA SER A 34 10.20 2.00 -8.10
C SER A 34 10.87 2.71 -9.27
N ALA A 35 10.06 3.43 -10.06
CA ALA A 35 10.55 4.20 -11.19
C ALA A 35 9.62 5.39 -11.45
N ARG A 36 10.18 6.51 -11.92
CA ARG A 36 9.42 7.67 -12.36
C ARG A 36 10.03 8.20 -13.64
N ALA A 37 9.20 8.40 -14.64
CA ALA A 37 9.58 9.01 -15.91
C ALA A 37 8.62 10.15 -16.20
N GLY A 38 9.14 11.29 -16.65
CA GLY A 38 8.33 12.45 -16.96
C GLY A 38 8.94 13.27 -18.07
N ILE A 39 8.08 13.97 -18.79
CA ILE A 39 8.42 14.95 -19.80
C ILE A 39 7.74 16.26 -19.43
N SER A 40 8.47 17.36 -19.63
CA SER A 40 7.94 18.71 -19.45
C SER A 40 8.39 19.59 -20.59
N THR A 41 7.50 20.44 -21.05
CA THR A 41 7.82 21.48 -22.02
C THR A 41 8.19 22.76 -21.26
N THR A 42 9.13 23.54 -21.79
CA THR A 42 9.44 24.90 -21.33
C THR A 42 8.93 25.90 -22.36
N LEU A 43 7.69 26.39 -22.19
CA LEU A 43 7.16 27.52 -22.96
C LEU A 43 7.01 28.74 -22.05
N ASP A 44 7.13 29.93 -22.63
CA ASP A 44 7.13 31.20 -21.89
C ASP A 44 5.84 31.46 -21.09
N SER A 45 4.68 31.03 -21.59
CA SER A 45 3.39 31.34 -20.94
C SER A 45 2.65 30.12 -20.38
N ILE A 46 2.84 28.93 -20.97
CA ILE A 46 2.10 27.71 -20.60
C ILE A 46 3.02 26.49 -20.68
N ASN A 47 3.33 25.90 -19.54
CA ASN A 47 4.16 24.71 -19.44
C ASN A 47 3.28 23.47 -19.28
N TYR A 48 3.45 22.49 -20.16
CA TYR A 48 2.82 21.18 -20.04
C TYR A 48 3.79 20.19 -19.41
N PHE A 49 3.24 19.27 -18.62
CA PHE A 49 3.99 18.14 -18.09
C PHE A 49 3.16 16.87 -18.19
N ALA A 50 3.83 15.75 -18.38
CA ALA A 50 3.26 14.43 -18.30
C ALA A 50 4.26 13.51 -17.60
N GLN A 51 3.77 12.67 -16.70
CA GLN A 51 4.59 11.74 -15.95
C GLN A 51 3.89 10.41 -15.72
N ILE A 52 4.70 9.38 -15.63
CA ILE A 52 4.31 8.05 -15.17
C ILE A 52 5.20 7.67 -14.00
N SER A 53 4.60 7.14 -12.94
CA SER A 53 5.31 6.66 -11.77
C SER A 53 4.84 5.27 -11.35
N LEU A 54 5.80 4.48 -10.93
CA LEU A 54 5.68 3.14 -10.36
C LEU A 54 6.20 3.27 -8.93
N GLY A 55 5.30 3.08 -7.97
CA GLY A 55 5.59 3.08 -6.54
C GLY A 55 5.16 1.78 -5.90
N PHE A 56 5.67 1.54 -4.70
CA PHE A 56 5.29 0.39 -3.90
C PHE A 56 5.25 0.76 -2.42
N ARG A 57 4.52 -0.04 -1.63
CA ARG A 57 4.52 0.03 -0.16
C ARG A 57 4.77 -1.38 0.38
N PRO A 58 5.94 -1.65 0.99
CA PRO A 58 6.16 -2.94 1.62
C PRO A 58 5.18 -3.13 2.80
N PRO A 59 4.84 -4.38 3.15
CA PRO A 59 3.95 -4.66 4.26
C PRO A 59 4.48 -4.10 5.58
N GLN A 60 3.62 -3.46 6.36
CA GLN A 60 4.04 -2.97 7.67
C GLN A 60 4.09 -4.11 8.69
N ILE A 61 4.99 -4.01 9.68
CA ILE A 61 5.09 -4.99 10.80
C ILE A 61 3.72 -5.20 11.46
N ASN A 62 2.93 -4.13 11.63
CA ASN A 62 1.60 -4.22 12.23
C ASN A 62 0.59 -5.00 11.37
N GLU A 63 0.78 -5.05 10.05
CA GLU A 63 -0.08 -5.80 9.13
C GLU A 63 0.31 -7.28 9.10
N ALA A 64 1.62 -7.56 9.13
CA ALA A 64 2.16 -8.92 9.16
C ALA A 64 2.01 -9.64 10.51
N TYR A 65 2.17 -8.92 11.63
CA TYR A 65 2.28 -9.52 12.97
C TYR A 65 1.09 -9.25 13.90
N ARG A 66 0.19 -8.29 13.58
CA ARG A 66 -1.02 -8.05 14.39
C ARG A 66 -2.19 -8.92 13.94
N LEU A 67 -1.93 -10.21 13.77
CA LEU A 67 -2.93 -11.21 13.44
C LEU A 67 -3.81 -11.46 14.66
N GLN A 68 -5.12 -11.41 14.46
CA GLN A 68 -6.10 -11.71 15.50
C GLN A 68 -6.71 -13.08 15.27
N LYS A 69 -7.08 -13.77 16.36
CA LYS A 69 -7.82 -15.05 16.34
C LYS A 69 -6.98 -16.19 15.72
N LYS A 70 -7.54 -16.93 14.75
CA LYS A 70 -6.95 -18.12 14.11
C LYS A 70 -6.25 -17.82 12.78
N GLN A 71 -6.00 -16.55 12.47
CA GLN A 71 -5.34 -16.21 11.22
C GLN A 71 -3.85 -16.60 11.33
N ASN A 72 -3.40 -17.45 10.39
CA ASN A 72 -1.99 -17.74 10.19
C ASN A 72 -1.34 -16.58 9.45
N VAL A 73 -0.03 -16.39 9.60
CA VAL A 73 0.69 -15.36 8.85
C VAL A 73 0.61 -15.71 7.38
N THR A 74 -0.23 -14.98 6.64
CA THR A 74 -0.27 -15.02 5.18
C THR A 74 1.02 -14.39 4.66
N ASP A 75 1.51 -14.91 3.54
CA ASP A 75 2.59 -14.27 2.79
C ASP A 75 2.02 -12.96 2.20
N LEU A 76 2.34 -11.83 2.80
CA LEU A 76 1.80 -10.53 2.39
C LEU A 76 2.67 -9.98 1.28
N ASP A 77 2.15 -9.86 0.07
CA ASP A 77 2.85 -9.14 -1.00
C ASP A 77 2.84 -7.63 -0.75
N SER A 78 3.87 -6.92 -1.24
CA SER A 78 3.89 -5.46 -1.19
C SER A 78 2.78 -4.85 -2.05
N GLU A 79 2.24 -3.71 -1.62
CA GLU A 79 1.29 -2.96 -2.43
C GLU A 79 2.02 -2.29 -3.58
N THR A 80 1.47 -2.36 -4.79
CA THR A 80 2.03 -1.67 -5.97
C THR A 80 1.09 -0.59 -6.47
N LEU A 81 1.65 0.56 -6.83
CA LEU A 81 0.94 1.73 -7.32
C LEU A 81 1.50 2.14 -8.68
N THR A 82 0.66 2.15 -9.71
CA THR A 82 1.00 2.77 -10.99
C THR A 82 0.19 4.04 -11.13
N MET A 83 0.84 5.17 -11.37
CA MET A 83 0.19 6.47 -11.52
C MET A 83 0.63 7.12 -12.82
N PHE A 84 -0.33 7.72 -13.51
CA PHE A 84 -0.14 8.57 -14.67
C PHE A 84 -0.72 9.94 -14.34
N GLU A 85 0.04 10.99 -14.59
CA GLU A 85 -0.36 12.36 -14.35
C GLU A 85 0.04 13.22 -15.54
N PHE A 86 -0.85 14.11 -15.95
CA PHE A 86 -0.53 15.14 -16.93
C PHE A 86 -1.19 16.44 -16.52
N GLY A 87 -0.55 17.55 -16.83
CA GLY A 87 -1.07 18.85 -16.46
C GLY A 87 -0.43 19.98 -17.23
N SER A 88 -0.96 21.16 -16.99
CA SER A 88 -0.47 22.42 -17.54
C SER A 88 -0.39 23.46 -16.43
N LYS A 89 0.73 24.16 -16.36
CA LYS A 89 0.92 25.34 -15.54
C LYS A 89 0.95 26.55 -16.46
N PHE A 90 0.12 27.55 -16.19
CA PHE A 90 0.10 28.81 -16.94
C PHE A 90 0.51 29.96 -16.03
N GLU A 91 1.36 30.82 -16.56
CA GLU A 91 1.98 31.94 -15.86
C GLU A 91 1.91 33.15 -16.79
N LEU A 92 0.82 33.90 -16.67
CA LEU A 92 0.56 35.16 -17.38
C LEU A 92 0.84 36.33 -16.43
N GLU A 93 1.09 37.53 -16.96
CA GLU A 93 1.45 38.73 -16.20
C GLU A 93 0.53 39.05 -15.01
N SER A 94 -0.74 38.62 -15.06
CA SER A 94 -1.72 38.85 -13.98
C SER A 94 -2.47 37.59 -13.53
N LEU A 95 -2.17 36.41 -14.11
CA LEU A 95 -2.88 35.17 -13.80
C LEU A 95 -1.91 33.98 -13.75
N MET A 96 -1.84 33.36 -12.58
CA MET A 96 -1.10 32.12 -12.36
C MET A 96 -2.08 31.00 -12.03
N GLY A 97 -1.88 29.82 -12.61
CA GLY A 97 -2.68 28.66 -12.26
C GLY A 97 -2.11 27.36 -12.82
N SER A 98 -2.68 26.26 -12.34
CA SER A 98 -2.30 24.92 -12.76
C SER A 98 -3.54 24.06 -12.87
N LEU A 99 -3.57 23.23 -13.89
CA LEU A 99 -4.57 22.19 -14.08
C LEU A 99 -3.84 20.87 -14.21
N SER A 100 -4.23 19.85 -13.43
CA SER A 100 -3.63 18.53 -13.50
C SER A 100 -4.69 17.44 -13.43
N PHE A 101 -4.48 16.42 -14.24
CA PHE A 101 -5.31 15.22 -14.27
C PHE A 101 -4.42 14.05 -13.87
N TYR A 102 -4.96 13.20 -13.00
CA TYR A 102 -4.23 12.03 -12.55
C TYR A 102 -5.12 10.79 -12.58
N GLN A 103 -4.49 9.66 -12.87
CA GLN A 103 -5.09 8.36 -12.81
C GLN A 103 -4.11 7.40 -12.16
N SER A 104 -4.55 6.67 -11.15
CA SER A 104 -3.71 5.67 -10.50
C SER A 104 -4.43 4.35 -10.30
N LYS A 105 -3.65 3.29 -10.31
CA LYS A 105 -4.09 1.92 -10.09
C LYS A 105 -3.24 1.31 -9.00
N LYS A 106 -3.88 0.94 -7.90
CA LYS A 106 -3.25 0.24 -6.79
C LYS A 106 -3.64 -1.23 -6.80
N LYS A 107 -2.66 -2.11 -6.62
CA LYS A 107 -2.84 -3.57 -6.49
C LYS A 107 -2.23 -4.05 -5.17
N ASN A 108 -2.63 -5.25 -4.75
CA ASN A 108 -2.18 -5.88 -3.52
C ASN A 108 -2.43 -5.02 -2.28
N SER A 109 -3.52 -4.25 -2.27
CA SER A 109 -3.89 -3.46 -1.11
C SER A 109 -4.21 -4.39 0.06
N ILE A 110 -3.56 -4.14 1.19
CA ILE A 110 -3.82 -4.84 2.44
C ILE A 110 -4.84 -4.03 3.22
N PHE A 111 -5.93 -4.65 3.65
CA PHE A 111 -6.96 -3.97 4.45
C PHE A 111 -7.56 -4.91 5.50
N ARG A 112 -8.22 -4.33 6.48
CA ARG A 112 -8.87 -5.08 7.55
C ARG A 112 -10.37 -5.15 7.30
N ASP A 113 -10.91 -6.37 7.24
CA ASP A 113 -12.36 -6.58 7.12
C ASP A 113 -13.07 -6.27 8.46
N SER A 114 -14.39 -6.08 8.39
CA SER A 114 -15.35 -5.94 9.49
C SER A 114 -15.19 -6.99 10.61
N GLN A 115 -14.73 -8.20 10.27
CA GLN A 115 -14.46 -9.27 11.23
C GLN A 115 -13.06 -9.22 11.88
N ASN A 116 -12.29 -8.16 11.61
CA ASN A 116 -10.90 -7.91 12.01
C ASN A 116 -9.86 -8.86 11.39
N PHE A 117 -10.18 -9.52 10.28
CA PHE A 117 -9.19 -10.28 9.51
C PHE A 117 -8.39 -9.36 8.60
N ILE A 118 -7.09 -9.64 8.47
CA ILE A 118 -6.23 -8.99 7.47
C ILE A 118 -6.50 -9.66 6.12
N VAL A 119 -6.90 -8.90 5.12
CA VAL A 119 -7.16 -9.39 3.77
C VAL A 119 -6.19 -8.70 2.82
N ASP A 120 -5.54 -9.48 1.96
CA ASP A 120 -4.59 -9.06 0.95
C ASP A 120 -5.23 -9.12 -0.46
N ASN A 121 -4.46 -8.73 -1.49
CA ASN A 121 -4.90 -8.74 -2.90
C ASN A 121 -6.04 -7.75 -3.28
N GLY A 122 -6.22 -6.67 -2.51
CA GLY A 122 -7.16 -5.60 -2.86
C GLY A 122 -6.73 -4.81 -4.11
N LYS A 123 -7.69 -4.40 -4.95
CA LYS A 123 -7.45 -3.56 -6.14
C LYS A 123 -8.29 -2.29 -6.05
N THR A 124 -7.66 -1.14 -6.22
CA THR A 124 -8.36 0.16 -6.24
C THR A 124 -7.89 1.00 -7.41
N ASP A 125 -8.83 1.56 -8.16
CA ASP A 125 -8.57 2.50 -9.24
C ASP A 125 -8.99 3.91 -8.79
N HIS A 126 -8.12 4.91 -8.93
CA HIS A 126 -8.36 6.30 -8.56
C HIS A 126 -8.22 7.18 -9.79
N LYS A 127 -9.12 8.16 -9.95
CA LYS A 127 -9.15 9.10 -11.09
C LYS A 127 -9.50 10.50 -10.57
N GLY A 128 -8.75 11.52 -10.98
CA GLY A 128 -8.99 12.91 -10.57
C GLY A 128 -8.59 13.93 -11.65
N ARG A 129 -9.04 15.17 -11.43
CA ARG A 129 -8.88 16.34 -12.29
C ARG A 129 -8.75 17.60 -11.44
#